data_AF-A0A848XX46-F1
#
_entry.id   AF-A0A848XX46-F1
#
_cell.length_a   1.000
_cell.length_b   1.000
_cell.length_c   1.000
_cell.angle_alpha   90.00
_cell.angle_beta   90.00
_cell.angle_gamma   90.00
#
_symmetry.space_group_name_H-M   'P 1'
#
loop_
_entity.id
_entity.type
_entity.pdbx_description
1 polymer ?
#
loop_
_entity_poly.entity_id
_entity_poly.type
_entity_poly.pdbx_seq_one_letter_code
_entity_poly.pdbx_strand_id
1 'polypeptide(L)'
;ERGGLVKMADQGAINAALGGGWSRLPPTWNVQTEFFDPNNLVEPFLDPATFHGIVEDPAVVHFTGPDKPWKGDCLHPFVQEWRALLERTAFAGWTADEPESVTPGRSLAGRIRKAGRVLLRG
;
A
#
# COMPACT_ATOMS: atom_id res chain seq x y z
N GLU A 1 -30.44 -12.96 -13.73
CA GLU A 1 -29.76 -12.20 -12.66
C GLU A 1 -28.51 -12.97 -12.24
N ARG A 2 -27.32 -12.37 -12.28
CA ARG A 2 -26.05 -13.04 -11.92
C ARG A 2 -25.44 -12.35 -10.70
N GLY A 3 -26.05 -12.51 -9.53
CA GLY A 3 -25.53 -12.04 -8.24
C GLY A 3 -24.38 -12.91 -7.70
N GLY A 4 -23.48 -13.36 -8.58
CA GLY A 4 -22.38 -14.26 -8.21
C GLY A 4 -21.10 -13.49 -7.90
N LEU A 5 -20.73 -13.46 -6.61
CA LEU A 5 -19.36 -13.23 -6.10
C LEU A 5 -18.58 -12.09 -6.77
N VAL A 6 -19.00 -10.86 -6.51
CA VAL A 6 -18.18 -9.68 -6.84
C VAL A 6 -16.94 -9.69 -5.92
N LYS A 7 -15.79 -10.09 -6.47
CA LYS A 7 -14.50 -9.99 -5.79
C LYS A 7 -14.16 -8.51 -5.57
N MET A 8 -13.47 -8.18 -4.49
CA MET A 8 -13.06 -6.81 -4.17
C MET A 8 -14.23 -5.83 -3.92
N ALA A 9 -15.33 -6.32 -3.33
CA ALA A 9 -16.43 -5.50 -2.81
C ALA A 9 -16.88 -4.39 -3.78
N ASP A 10 -16.87 -3.14 -3.33
CA ASP A 10 -17.25 -1.94 -4.08
C ASP A 10 -16.37 -1.71 -5.31
N GLN A 11 -15.05 -1.92 -5.22
CA GLN A 11 -14.16 -1.82 -6.39
C GLN A 11 -14.56 -2.82 -7.48
N GLY A 12 -14.91 -4.04 -7.10
CA GLY A 12 -15.43 -5.05 -8.03
C GLY A 12 -16.77 -4.67 -8.62
N ALA A 13 -17.66 -4.11 -7.81
CA ALA A 13 -19.00 -3.71 -8.23
C ALA A 13 -18.94 -2.56 -9.24
N ILE A 14 -18.11 -1.54 -8.97
CA ILE A 14 -17.86 -0.42 -9.88
C ILE A 14 -17.26 -0.93 -11.19
N ASN A 15 -16.25 -1.81 -11.15
CA ASN A 15 -15.66 -2.38 -12.36
C ASN A 15 -16.68 -3.14 -13.20
N ALA A 16 -17.54 -3.95 -12.56
CA ALA A 16 -18.59 -4.70 -13.25
C ALA A 16 -19.68 -3.77 -13.83
N ALA A 17 -20.04 -2.70 -13.12
CA ALA A 17 -21.04 -1.75 -13.56
C ALA A 17 -20.56 -0.88 -14.73
N LEU A 18 -19.29 -0.44 -14.70
CA LEU A 18 -18.74 0.43 -15.73
C LEU A 18 -18.31 -0.33 -16.99
N GLY A 19 -17.81 -1.56 -16.87
CA GLY A 19 -17.65 -2.48 -18.01
C GLY A 19 -16.90 -1.92 -19.24
N GLY A 20 -16.00 -0.94 -19.05
CA GLY A 20 -15.29 -0.25 -20.14
C GLY A 20 -15.68 1.23 -20.34
N GLY A 21 -16.74 1.71 -19.68
CA GLY A 21 -17.16 3.11 -19.65
C GLY A 21 -16.34 3.99 -18.70
N TRP A 22 -15.01 3.90 -18.79
CA TRP A 22 -14.09 4.68 -17.97
C TRP A 22 -12.89 5.15 -18.81
N SER A 23 -12.23 6.21 -18.35
CA SER A 23 -11.01 6.75 -18.99
C SER A 23 -9.80 6.51 -18.09
N ARG A 24 -8.67 6.12 -18.69
CA ARG A 24 -7.44 5.84 -17.95
C ARG A 24 -6.74 7.13 -17.51
N LEU A 25 -6.44 7.23 -16.21
CA LEU A 25 -5.61 8.28 -15.66
C LEU A 25 -4.12 7.90 -15.73
N PRO A 26 -3.20 8.89 -15.73
CA PRO A 26 -1.78 8.62 -15.57
C PRO A 26 -1.52 7.86 -14.26
N PRO A 27 -0.61 6.87 -14.24
CA PRO A 27 -0.38 6.04 -13.04
C PRO A 27 0.06 6.80 -11.79
N THR A 28 0.64 8.00 -11.96
CA THR A 28 1.03 8.90 -10.85
C THR A 28 -0.15 9.32 -9.97
N TRP A 29 -1.38 9.23 -10.48
CA TRP A 29 -2.61 9.57 -9.74
C TRP A 29 -3.15 8.45 -8.84
N ASN A 30 -2.52 7.28 -8.82
CA ASN A 30 -2.90 6.17 -7.92
C ASN A 30 -1.72 5.24 -7.68
N VAL A 31 -0.70 5.74 -6.96
CA VAL A 31 0.49 4.94 -6.61
C VAL A 31 0.23 4.17 -5.32
N GLN A 32 0.01 2.86 -5.47
CA GLN A 32 -0.40 1.97 -4.39
C GLN A 32 0.81 1.46 -3.57
N THR A 33 0.58 1.00 -2.33
CA THR A 33 1.63 0.48 -1.43
C THR A 33 2.47 -0.62 -2.09
N GLU A 34 1.84 -1.46 -2.92
CA GLU A 34 2.47 -2.59 -3.61
C GLU A 34 3.57 -2.16 -4.59
N PHE A 35 3.60 -0.91 -5.05
CA PHE A 35 4.68 -0.37 -5.88
C PHE A 35 6.00 -0.21 -5.11
N PHE A 36 5.96 -0.20 -3.78
CA PHE A 36 7.12 -0.03 -2.91
C PHE A 36 7.57 -1.32 -2.22
N ASP A 37 6.87 -2.45 -2.41
CA ASP A 37 7.28 -3.73 -1.82
C ASP A 37 8.31 -4.44 -2.72
N PRO A 38 9.57 -4.60 -2.27
CA PRO A 38 10.60 -5.27 -3.06
C PRO A 38 10.34 -6.77 -3.26
N ASN A 39 9.40 -7.36 -2.51
CA ASN A 39 8.99 -8.76 -2.67
C ASN A 39 7.77 -8.90 -3.58
N ASN A 40 7.19 -7.79 -4.04
CA ASN A 40 6.05 -7.85 -4.92
C ASN A 40 6.51 -8.27 -6.31
N LEU A 41 6.23 -9.53 -6.64
CA LEU A 41 6.51 -10.14 -7.95
C LEU A 41 5.45 -9.78 -9.00
N VAL A 42 4.42 -9.02 -8.63
CA VAL A 42 3.54 -8.40 -9.61
C VAL A 42 4.35 -7.30 -10.26
N GLU A 43 5.07 -7.65 -11.33
CA GLU A 43 5.63 -6.68 -12.25
C GLU A 43 4.51 -5.67 -12.54
N PRO A 44 4.74 -4.37 -12.32
CA PRO A 44 3.78 -3.39 -12.72
C PRO A 44 3.60 -3.58 -14.23
N PHE A 45 2.36 -3.54 -14.72
CA PHE A 45 2.05 -3.55 -16.15
C PHE A 45 2.57 -2.28 -16.89
N LEU A 46 3.60 -1.64 -16.33
CA LEU A 46 4.26 -0.42 -16.74
C LEU A 46 5.66 -0.79 -17.17
N ASP A 47 6.18 -0.07 -18.16
CA ASP A 47 7.59 -0.17 -18.49
C ASP A 47 8.46 0.33 -17.31
N PRO A 48 9.72 -0.11 -17.20
CA PRO A 48 10.59 0.24 -16.08
C PRO A 48 10.78 1.75 -15.87
N ALA A 49 10.81 2.54 -16.94
CA ALA A 49 10.99 3.99 -16.83
C ALA A 49 9.74 4.65 -16.21
N THR A 50 8.55 4.25 -16.66
CA THR A 50 7.29 4.69 -16.04
C THR A 50 7.19 4.25 -14.58
N PHE A 51 7.58 3.01 -14.26
CA PHE A 51 7.57 2.52 -12.89
C PHE A 51 8.50 3.34 -11.98
N HIS A 52 9.74 3.59 -12.40
CA HIS A 52 10.66 4.43 -11.63
C HIS A 52 10.11 5.85 -11.45
N GLY A 53 9.58 6.44 -12.52
CA GLY A 53 9.02 7.79 -12.47
C GLY A 53 7.88 7.93 -11.44
N ILE A 54 6.99 6.95 -11.33
CA ILE A 54 5.87 7.03 -10.37
C ILE A 54 6.26 6.72 -8.93
N VAL A 55 7.33 5.94 -8.72
CA VAL A 55 7.86 5.64 -7.38
C VAL A 55 8.66 6.82 -6.84
N GLU A 56 9.37 7.54 -7.71
CA GLU A 56 10.15 8.72 -7.36
C GLU A 56 9.29 9.97 -7.15
N ASP A 57 8.28 10.20 -7.99
CA ASP A 57 7.45 11.41 -7.96
C ASP A 57 5.94 11.09 -8.14
N PRO A 58 5.29 10.49 -7.12
CA PRO A 58 3.86 10.24 -7.17
C PRO A 58 3.06 11.53 -6.99
N ALA A 59 2.02 11.72 -7.81
CA ALA A 59 1.07 12.82 -7.61
C ALA A 59 0.05 12.50 -6.48
N VAL A 60 -0.34 11.23 -6.37
CA VAL A 60 -1.22 10.73 -5.30
C VAL A 60 -0.72 9.38 -4.81
N VAL A 61 -0.44 9.32 -3.51
CA VAL A 61 -0.07 8.09 -2.81
C VAL A 61 -1.32 7.45 -2.21
N HIS A 62 -1.55 6.18 -2.54
CA HIS A 62 -2.64 5.37 -2.03
C HIS A 62 -2.08 4.31 -1.08
N PHE A 63 -2.24 4.52 0.22
CA PHE A 63 -1.88 3.55 1.26
C PHE A 63 -2.85 2.34 1.24
N THR A 64 -2.69 1.48 0.23
CA THR A 64 -3.40 0.21 0.08
C THR A 64 -2.92 -0.82 1.10
N GLY A 65 -3.78 -1.79 1.37
CA GLY A 65 -3.47 -2.85 2.34
C GLY A 65 -3.71 -2.43 3.81
N PRO A 66 -3.29 -3.30 4.75
CA PRO A 66 -3.62 -3.15 6.17
C PRO A 66 -2.68 -2.23 6.94
N ASP A 67 -1.47 -1.96 6.42
CA ASP A 67 -0.53 -1.05 7.04
C ASP A 67 -0.91 0.39 6.67
N LYS A 68 -1.24 1.20 7.68
CA LYS A 68 -1.85 2.52 7.49
C LYS A 68 -0.94 3.58 8.11
N PRO A 69 -0.83 4.77 7.52
CA PRO A 69 0.18 5.75 7.94
C PRO A 69 -0.05 6.31 9.35
N TRP A 70 -1.28 6.19 9.86
CA TRP A 70 -1.63 6.51 11.25
C TRP A 70 -1.21 5.46 12.28
N LYS A 71 -0.73 4.29 11.83
CA LYS A 71 -0.16 3.28 12.73
C LYS A 71 1.28 3.65 13.07
N GLY A 72 1.66 3.41 14.31
CA GLY A 72 3.01 3.69 14.80
C GLY A 72 4.11 2.93 14.05
N ASP A 73 3.81 1.71 13.61
CA ASP A 73 4.73 0.77 12.98
C ASP A 73 4.72 0.78 11.44
N CYS A 74 4.02 1.74 10.82
CA CYS A 74 3.96 1.83 9.37
C CYS A 74 5.33 2.15 8.75
N LEU A 75 5.75 1.33 7.78
CA LEU A 75 7.06 1.43 7.11
C LEU A 75 6.98 1.97 5.69
N HIS A 76 5.81 2.47 5.26
CA HIS A 76 5.63 3.02 3.93
C HIS A 76 6.53 4.25 3.69
N PRO A 77 7.20 4.40 2.52
CA PRO A 77 8.14 5.51 2.28
C PRO A 77 7.56 6.91 2.52
N PHE A 78 6.27 7.09 2.18
CA PHE A 78 5.55 8.36 2.33
C PHE A 78 4.89 8.59 3.72
N VAL A 79 5.17 7.75 4.73
CA VAL A 79 4.55 7.88 6.05
C VAL A 79 4.90 9.20 6.75
N GLN A 80 6.14 9.68 6.59
CA GLN A 80 6.58 10.92 7.24
C GLN A 80 5.91 12.15 6.61
N GLU A 81 5.71 12.14 5.29
CA GLU A 81 4.98 13.20 4.60
C GLU A 81 3.51 13.23 5.03
N TRP A 82 2.87 12.06 5.13
CA TRP A 82 1.50 11.96 5.64
C TRP A 82 1.39 12.53 7.07
N ARG A 83 2.33 12.19 7.97
CA ARG A 83 2.36 12.71 9.35
C ARG A 83 2.58 14.22 9.39
N ALA A 84 3.49 14.75 8.56
CA ALA A 84 3.71 16.19 8.45
C ALA A 84 2.48 16.93 7.92
N LEU A 85 1.71 16.32 7.02
CA LEU A 85 0.44 16.86 6.55
C LEU A 85 -0.64 16.84 7.64
N LEU A 86 -0.75 15.76 8.41
CA LEU A 86 -1.70 15.65 9.53
C LEU A 86 -1.56 16.82 10.52
N GLU A 87 -0.32 17.15 10.91
CA GLU A 87 0.00 18.26 11.82
C GLU A 87 -0.40 19.64 11.28
N ARG A 88 -0.73 19.75 10.00
CA ARG A 88 -1.20 20.98 9.35
C ARG A 88 -2.71 21.04 9.19
N THR A 89 -3.44 20.09 9.78
CA THR A 89 -4.91 20.02 9.73
C THR A 89 -5.52 20.24 11.11
N ALA A 90 -6.86 20.29 11.18
CA ALA A 90 -7.58 20.30 12.45
C ALA A 90 -7.38 19.01 13.28
N PHE A 91 -6.74 17.98 12.72
CA PHE A 91 -6.41 16.72 13.38
C PHE A 91 -4.96 16.67 13.88
N ALA A 92 -4.27 17.82 13.96
CA ALA A 92 -2.92 17.86 14.53
C ALA A 92 -2.88 17.24 15.95
N GLY A 93 -1.87 16.41 16.22
CA GLY A 93 -1.77 15.66 17.46
C GLY A 93 -2.75 14.48 17.59
N TRP A 94 -3.59 14.19 16.59
CA TRP A 94 -4.40 12.98 16.59
C TRP A 94 -3.52 11.74 16.46
N THR A 95 -3.83 10.74 17.28
CA THR A 95 -3.22 9.41 17.21
C THR A 95 -4.32 8.39 16.97
N ALA A 96 -4.04 7.35 16.19
CA ALA A 96 -4.93 6.21 16.17
C ALA A 96 -4.99 5.58 17.55
N ASP A 97 -6.19 5.23 18.02
CA ASP A 97 -6.34 4.44 19.24
C ASP A 97 -5.55 3.13 19.04
N GLU A 98 -4.50 2.93 19.82
CA GLU A 98 -3.81 1.65 19.88
C GLU A 98 -4.86 0.60 20.29
N PRO A 99 -5.11 -0.45 19.48
CA PRO A 99 -5.96 -1.53 19.95
C PRO A 99 -5.31 -2.08 21.22
N GLU A 100 -6.07 -2.09 22.33
CA GLU A 100 -5.70 -2.70 23.60
C GLU A 100 -4.83 -3.94 23.36
N SER A 101 -3.54 -3.80 23.68
CA SER A 101 -2.48 -4.81 23.62
C SER A 101 -2.85 -6.11 22.90
N VAL A 102 -2.58 -6.21 21.59
CA VAL A 102 -2.44 -7.54 20.98
C VAL A 102 -1.24 -8.21 21.63
N THR A 103 -1.51 -9.24 22.44
CA THR A 103 -0.52 -10.10 23.10
C THR A 103 0.63 -10.44 22.14
N PRO A 104 1.91 -10.28 22.52
CA PRO A 104 3.03 -10.44 21.60
C PRO A 104 3.22 -11.91 21.22
N GLY A 105 2.53 -12.32 20.15
CA GLY A 105 2.60 -13.66 19.55
C GLY A 105 3.30 -13.70 18.19
N ARG A 106 3.93 -12.61 17.74
CA ARG A 106 4.69 -12.58 16.48
C ARG A 106 6.08 -12.01 16.73
N SER A 107 6.97 -12.88 17.22
CA SER A 107 8.34 -12.52 17.53
C SER A 107 9.15 -12.15 16.28
N LEU A 108 10.03 -11.16 16.47
CA LEU A 108 11.11 -10.72 15.58
C LEU A 108 11.93 -11.89 14.97
N ALA A 109 11.96 -13.05 15.64
CA ALA A 109 12.61 -14.27 15.18
C ALA A 109 12.06 -14.83 13.85
N GLY A 110 10.82 -14.48 13.48
CA GLY A 110 10.25 -14.84 12.18
C GLY A 110 10.92 -14.12 10.99
N ARG A 111 11.39 -12.89 11.20
CA ARG A 111 11.97 -12.04 10.13
C ARG A 111 13.45 -12.35 9.87
N ILE A 112 14.20 -12.78 10.89
CA ILE A 112 15.64 -13.07 10.77
C ILE A 112 15.93 -14.36 9.98
N ARG A 113 15.00 -15.32 9.91
CA ARG A 113 15.22 -16.58 9.15
C ARG A 113 15.18 -16.43 7.63
N LYS A 114 14.64 -15.32 7.08
CA LYS A 114 14.58 -15.12 5.61
C LYS A 114 15.81 -14.40 5.04
N ALA A 115 16.55 -13.64 5.86
CA ALA A 115 17.79 -12.97 5.44
C ALA A 115 19.00 -13.93 5.32
N GLY A 116 19.04 -15.00 6.12
CA GLY A 116 20.19 -15.92 6.16
C GLY A 116 20.29 -16.93 5.01
N ARG A 117 19.27 -17.05 4.15
CA ARG A 117 19.26 -18.06 3.06
C ARG A 117 19.65 -17.51 1.69
N VAL A 118 19.79 -16.18 1.56
CA VAL A 118 20.18 -15.52 0.29
C VAL A 118 21.69 -15.30 0.19
N LEU A 119 22.46 -15.45 1.28
CA LEU A 119 23.92 -15.23 1.31
C LEU A 119 24.80 -16.49 1.21
N LEU A 120 24.24 -17.67 0.90
CA LEU A 120 25.00 -18.93 0.77
C LEU A 120 24.73 -19.72 -0.52
N ARG A 121 24.28 -19.04 -1.59
CA ARG A 121 24.31 -19.56 -2.96
C ARG A 121 24.82 -18.51 -3.96
N GLY A 122 25.91 -17.85 -3.57
CA GLY A 122 26.92 -17.43 -4.54
C GLY A 122 27.86 -18.60 -4.81
#